data_AF-A4CH79-F1
#
_entry.id   AF-A4CH79-F1
#
_cell.length_a   1.000
_cell.length_b   1.000
_cell.length_c   1.000
_cell.angle_alpha   90.00
_cell.angle_beta   90.00
_cell.angle_gamma   90.00
#
_symmetry.space_group_name_H-M   'P 1'
#
loop_
_entity.id
_entity.type
_entity.pdbx_description
1 polymer ?
#
loop_
_entity_poly.entity_id
_entity_poly.type
_entity_poly.pdbx_seq_one_letter_code
_entity_poly.pdbx_strand_id
1 'polypeptide(L)'
;MKRQLFFGSFITLLCGGLIYVLFRTATLKMFVWYETIGLGGLINELRNWSFQFAGKLPEWILFSLPDGLWIFSYVCLMLAIWRNSFSFKNAIWILIIPILAISSEIGQYLGLVIGTFDFADLLFYIFGMTLPFIFFTKTINLKFQIK
;
A
#
# COMPACT_ATOMS: atom_id res chain seq x y z
N MET A 1 2.18 -15.39 18.71
CA MET A 1 2.29 -14.27 17.74
C MET A 1 1.02 -13.43 17.83
N LYS A 2 1.11 -12.15 18.17
CA LYS A 2 -0.10 -11.30 18.19
C LYS A 2 -0.55 -11.11 16.74
N ARG A 3 -1.79 -11.51 16.43
CA ARG A 3 -2.33 -11.55 15.05
C ARG A 3 -2.71 -10.18 14.49
N GLN A 4 -2.62 -9.12 15.30
CA GLN A 4 -3.02 -7.76 14.93
C GLN A 4 -2.32 -7.25 13.65
N LEU A 5 -1.04 -7.55 13.47
CA LEU A 5 -0.29 -7.16 12.26
C LEU A 5 -0.82 -7.87 11.00
N PHE A 6 -1.17 -9.15 11.10
CA PHE A 6 -1.76 -9.87 9.97
C PHE A 6 -3.13 -9.30 9.58
N PHE A 7 -3.98 -9.00 10.56
CA PHE A 7 -5.27 -8.34 10.31
C PHE A 7 -5.09 -6.94 9.73
N GLY A 8 -4.16 -6.15 10.27
CA GLY A 8 -3.83 -4.82 9.75
C GLY A 8 -3.38 -4.89 8.29
N SER A 9 -2.54 -5.87 7.95
CA SER A 9 -2.12 -6.12 6.58
C SER A 9 -3.30 -6.48 5.66
N PHE A 10 -4.10 -7.45 6.05
CA PHE A 10 -5.21 -7.92 5.23
C PHE A 10 -6.24 -6.81 4.96
N ILE A 11 -6.64 -6.07 6.00
CA ILE A 11 -7.65 -5.01 5.89
C ILE A 11 -7.17 -3.89 4.98
N THR A 12 -5.93 -3.41 5.18
CA THR A 12 -5.40 -2.29 4.37
C THR A 12 -5.15 -2.69 2.92
N LEU A 13 -4.70 -3.93 2.66
CA LEU A 13 -4.59 -4.46 1.30
C LEU A 13 -5.96 -4.47 0.60
N LEU A 14 -6.97 -4.99 1.29
CA LEU A 14 -8.33 -5.08 0.77
C LEU A 14 -8.93 -3.69 0.51
N CYS A 15 -8.77 -2.74 1.44
CA CYS A 15 -9.23 -1.36 1.25
C CYS A 15 -8.55 -0.68 0.05
N GLY A 16 -7.22 -0.75 -0.07
CA GLY A 16 -6.51 -0.17 -1.21
C GLY A 16 -6.90 -0.83 -2.53
N GLY A 17 -7.03 -2.17 -2.54
CA GLY A 17 -7.50 -2.93 -3.69
C GLY A 17 -8.91 -2.57 -4.12
N LEU A 18 -9.84 -2.41 -3.17
CA LEU A 18 -11.22 -1.99 -3.45
C LEU A 18 -11.29 -0.59 -4.06
N ILE A 19 -10.50 0.37 -3.56
CA ILE A 19 -10.42 1.69 -4.18
C ILE A 19 -9.98 1.56 -5.64
N TYR A 20 -8.97 0.72 -5.91
CA TYR A 20 -8.46 0.47 -7.24
C TYR A 20 -9.52 -0.13 -8.17
N VAL A 21 -10.18 -1.20 -7.73
CA VAL A 21 -11.19 -1.92 -8.51
C VAL A 21 -12.39 -1.04 -8.82
N LEU A 22 -12.87 -0.26 -7.86
CA LEU A 22 -14.13 0.48 -7.97
C LEU A 22 -13.97 1.80 -8.71
N PHE A 23 -12.88 2.54 -8.46
CA PHE A 23 -12.80 3.95 -8.88
C PHE A 23 -11.70 4.27 -9.89
N ARG A 24 -10.70 3.41 -10.12
CA ARG A 24 -9.64 3.67 -11.11
C ARG A 24 -10.10 3.46 -12.54
N THR A 25 -9.33 3.94 -13.51
CA THR A 25 -9.63 3.79 -14.94
C THR A 25 -9.64 2.31 -15.37
N ALA A 26 -10.57 1.97 -16.28
CA ALA A 26 -10.71 0.61 -16.80
C ALA A 26 -9.55 0.18 -17.73
N THR A 27 -8.68 1.12 -18.12
CA THR A 27 -7.50 0.86 -18.95
C THR A 27 -6.37 0.13 -18.22
N LEU A 28 -6.49 -0.04 -16.90
CA LEU A 28 -5.51 -0.78 -16.10
C LEU A 28 -5.52 -2.28 -16.45
N LYS A 29 -4.32 -2.88 -16.48
CA LYS A 29 -4.12 -4.30 -16.83
C LYS A 29 -4.96 -5.27 -15.99
N MET A 30 -5.28 -4.92 -14.74
CA MET A 30 -6.10 -5.76 -13.87
C MET A 30 -7.50 -6.05 -14.42
N PHE A 31 -8.09 -5.13 -15.20
CA PHE A 31 -9.40 -5.37 -15.82
C PHE A 31 -9.33 -6.45 -16.90
N VAL A 32 -8.24 -6.52 -17.66
CA VAL A 32 -7.98 -7.62 -18.59
C VAL A 32 -7.92 -8.96 -17.85
N TRP A 33 -7.32 -8.99 -16.67
CA TRP A 33 -7.27 -10.20 -15.85
C TRP A 33 -8.66 -10.60 -15.35
N TYR A 34 -9.48 -9.65 -14.90
CA TYR A 34 -10.86 -9.93 -14.49
C TYR A 34 -11.70 -10.50 -15.64
N GLU A 35 -11.58 -9.95 -16.84
CA GLU A 35 -12.23 -10.51 -18.03
C GLU A 35 -11.75 -11.96 -18.30
N THR A 36 -10.44 -12.19 -18.23
CA THR A 36 -9.83 -13.51 -18.52
C THR A 36 -10.31 -14.60 -17.56
N ILE A 37 -10.54 -14.26 -16.28
CA ILE A 37 -11.04 -15.21 -15.26
C ILE A 37 -12.56 -15.24 -15.14
N GLY A 38 -13.29 -14.55 -16.04
CA GLY A 38 -14.76 -14.53 -16.06
C GLY A 38 -15.41 -13.65 -14.99
N LEU A 39 -14.66 -12.77 -14.32
CA LEU A 39 -15.19 -11.82 -13.33
C LEU A 39 -15.51 -10.45 -13.92
N GLY A 40 -15.22 -10.21 -15.20
CA GLY A 40 -15.43 -8.91 -15.87
C GLY A 40 -16.83 -8.32 -15.69
N GLY A 41 -17.88 -9.13 -15.94
CA GLY A 41 -19.28 -8.70 -15.77
C GLY A 41 -19.61 -8.19 -14.36
N LEU A 42 -19.26 -8.97 -13.33
CA LEU A 42 -19.46 -8.60 -11.93
C LEU A 42 -18.74 -7.29 -11.58
N ILE A 43 -17.48 -7.16 -12.00
CA ILE A 43 -16.67 -5.98 -11.73
C ILE A 43 -17.23 -4.75 -12.45
N ASN A 44 -17.69 -4.90 -13.69
CA ASN A 44 -18.30 -3.82 -14.45
C ASN A 44 -19.62 -3.36 -13.83
N GLU A 45 -20.46 -4.26 -13.31
CA GLU A 45 -21.68 -3.88 -12.57
C GLU A 45 -21.37 -3.07 -11.31
N LEU A 46 -20.43 -3.53 -10.48
CA LEU A 46 -19.99 -2.81 -9.28
C LEU A 46 -19.43 -1.42 -9.62
N ARG A 47 -18.69 -1.32 -10.72
CA ARG A 47 -18.11 -0.07 -11.21
C ARG A 47 -19.15 0.88 -11.77
N ASN A 48 -20.15 0.41 -12.51
CA ASN A 48 -21.23 1.27 -13.00
C ASN A 48 -21.93 1.99 -11.84
N TRP A 49 -22.08 1.32 -10.70
CA TRP A 49 -22.65 1.93 -9.50
C TRP A 49 -21.67 2.85 -8.74
N SER A 50 -20.39 2.49 -8.64
CA SER A 50 -19.42 3.24 -7.82
C SER A 50 -18.73 4.38 -8.58
N PHE A 51 -18.43 4.21 -9.86
CA PHE A 51 -17.64 5.15 -10.67
C PHE A 51 -18.32 6.51 -10.85
N GLN A 52 -19.65 6.59 -10.78
CA GLN A 52 -20.39 7.87 -10.76
C GLN A 52 -20.00 8.78 -9.58
N PHE A 53 -19.45 8.21 -8.51
CA PHE A 53 -18.97 8.96 -7.34
C PHE A 53 -17.49 9.32 -7.42
N ALA A 54 -16.73 8.76 -8.38
CA ALA A 54 -15.29 8.99 -8.49
C ALA A 54 -14.95 10.48 -8.63
N GLY A 55 -15.70 11.23 -9.43
CA GLY A 55 -15.49 12.68 -9.61
C GLY A 55 -15.80 13.54 -8.38
N LYS A 56 -16.39 12.97 -7.32
CA LYS A 56 -16.65 13.65 -6.03
C LYS A 56 -15.58 13.33 -4.99
N LEU A 57 -14.71 12.36 -5.25
CA LEU A 57 -13.64 11.98 -4.34
C LEU A 57 -12.41 12.86 -4.60
N PRO A 58 -11.71 13.33 -3.55
CA PRO A 58 -10.41 13.94 -3.71
C PRO A 58 -9.44 13.05 -4.47
N GLU A 59 -8.62 13.65 -5.33
CA GLU A 59 -7.65 12.91 -6.15
C GLU A 59 -6.71 12.06 -5.29
N TRP A 60 -6.22 12.56 -4.16
CA TRP A 60 -5.35 11.80 -3.27
C TRP A 60 -5.99 10.49 -2.75
N ILE A 61 -7.33 10.39 -2.66
CA ILE A 61 -7.99 9.11 -2.31
C ILE A 61 -7.84 8.09 -3.44
N LEU A 62 -7.89 8.55 -4.68
CA LEU A 62 -7.89 7.70 -5.86
C LEU A 62 -6.48 7.39 -6.38
N PHE A 63 -5.54 8.30 -6.20
CA PHE A 63 -4.19 8.22 -6.77
C PHE A 63 -3.15 7.84 -5.71
N SER A 64 -3.23 8.36 -4.47
CA SER A 64 -2.13 8.23 -3.49
C SER A 64 -2.44 7.30 -2.31
N LEU A 65 -3.66 7.36 -1.77
CA LEU A 65 -4.08 6.57 -0.61
C LEU A 65 -3.91 5.05 -0.80
N PRO A 66 -4.28 4.44 -1.94
CA PRO A 66 -4.15 3.00 -2.12
C PRO A 66 -2.71 2.52 -1.96
N ASP A 67 -1.76 3.26 -2.52
CA ASP A 67 -0.34 2.92 -2.45
C ASP A 67 0.19 3.01 -1.00
N GLY A 68 -0.21 4.05 -0.25
CA GLY A 68 0.10 4.17 1.17
C GLY A 68 -0.48 3.00 2.00
N LEU A 69 -1.71 2.57 1.69
CA LEU A 69 -2.34 1.39 2.31
C LEU A 69 -1.60 0.10 1.96
N TRP A 70 -1.07 -0.04 0.74
CA TRP A 70 -0.28 -1.20 0.34
C TRP A 70 1.09 -1.24 1.01
N ILE A 71 1.77 -0.10 1.15
CA ILE A 71 3.01 -0.01 1.92
C ILE A 71 2.76 -0.36 3.39
N PHE A 72 1.68 0.17 3.99
CA PHE A 72 1.26 -0.20 5.34
C PHE A 72 1.04 -1.71 5.45
N SER A 73 0.32 -2.27 4.48
CA SER A 73 0.01 -3.70 4.46
C SER A 73 1.28 -4.55 4.39
N TYR A 74 2.20 -4.18 3.51
CA TYR A 74 3.48 -4.85 3.35
C TYR A 74 4.30 -4.82 4.64
N VAL A 75 4.47 -3.65 5.26
CA VAL A 75 5.24 -3.52 6.51
C VAL A 75 4.62 -4.37 7.61
N CYS A 76 3.29 -4.37 7.74
CA CYS A 76 2.58 -5.22 8.70
C CYS A 76 2.80 -6.71 8.43
N LEU A 77 2.69 -7.15 7.17
CA LEU A 77 2.90 -8.53 6.77
C LEU A 77 4.33 -8.98 7.07
N MET A 78 5.33 -8.16 6.71
CA MET A 78 6.73 -8.47 6.94
C MET A 78 7.03 -8.56 8.43
N LEU A 79 6.52 -7.63 9.24
CA LEU A 79 6.63 -7.72 10.70
C LEU A 79 6.00 -9.01 11.24
N ALA A 80 4.83 -9.42 10.71
CA ALA A 80 4.17 -10.65 11.12
C ALA A 80 4.99 -11.91 10.74
N ILE A 81 5.54 -11.97 9.53
CA ILE A 81 6.44 -13.06 9.07
C ILE A 81 7.66 -13.17 10.01
N TRP A 82 8.23 -12.03 10.40
CA TRP A 82 9.34 -11.96 11.34
C TRP A 82 8.92 -12.05 12.81
N ARG A 83 7.80 -12.72 13.12
CA ARG A 83 7.29 -12.98 14.47
C ARG A 83 7.15 -11.72 15.32
N ASN A 84 6.70 -10.63 14.69
CA ASN A 84 6.52 -9.31 15.30
C ASN A 84 7.81 -8.74 15.89
N SER A 85 8.95 -8.99 15.24
CA SER A 85 10.25 -8.47 15.68
C SER A 85 10.91 -7.59 14.62
N PHE A 86 11.60 -6.55 15.06
CA PHE A 86 12.34 -5.64 14.20
C PHE A 86 13.77 -5.51 14.72
N SER A 87 14.75 -5.81 13.87
CA SER A 87 16.17 -5.93 14.18
C SER A 87 17.00 -5.63 12.93
N PHE A 88 18.32 -5.43 13.08
CA PHE A 88 19.19 -5.21 11.91
C PHE A 88 19.15 -6.36 10.88
N LYS A 89 18.92 -7.60 11.34
CA LYS A 89 18.90 -8.78 10.46
C LYS A 89 17.71 -8.80 9.50
N ASN A 90 16.59 -8.21 9.89
CA ASN A 90 15.35 -8.21 9.11
C ASN A 90 14.88 -6.82 8.67
N ALA A 91 15.57 -5.76 9.09
CA ALA A 91 15.23 -4.39 8.73
C ALA A 91 15.16 -4.20 7.21
N ILE A 92 16.12 -4.76 6.47
CA ILE A 92 16.13 -4.68 5.00
C ILE A 92 14.83 -5.25 4.40
N TRP A 93 14.37 -6.41 4.86
CA TRP A 93 13.15 -7.05 4.36
C TRP A 93 11.88 -6.29 4.74
N ILE A 94 11.90 -5.54 5.83
CA ILE A 94 10.73 -4.76 6.27
C ILE A 94 10.68 -3.40 5.56
N LEU A 95 11.85 -2.83 5.23
CA LEU A 95 11.96 -1.47 4.72
C LEU A 95 12.23 -1.37 3.22
N ILE A 96 12.58 -2.47 2.53
CA ILE A 96 12.96 -2.41 1.11
C ILE A 96 11.87 -1.79 0.23
N ILE A 97 10.60 -2.20 0.36
CA ILE A 97 9.51 -1.64 -0.44
C ILE A 97 9.24 -0.16 -0.11
N PRO A 98 9.07 0.25 1.16
CA PRO A 98 8.95 1.67 1.50
C PRO A 98 10.11 2.54 0.99
N ILE A 99 11.35 2.06 1.16
CA ILE A 99 12.55 2.81 0.72
C ILE A 99 12.54 2.96 -0.80
N LEU A 100 12.22 1.90 -1.55
CA LEU A 100 12.15 1.97 -3.02
C LEU A 100 11.05 2.91 -3.49
N ALA A 101 9.87 2.86 -2.87
CA ALA A 101 8.75 3.74 -3.22
C ALA A 101 9.10 5.23 -2.97
N ILE A 102 9.62 5.55 -1.78
CA ILE A 102 10.05 6.91 -1.43
C ILE A 102 11.19 7.39 -2.34
N SER A 103 12.19 6.53 -2.59
CA SER A 103 13.33 6.87 -3.44
C SER A 103 12.91 7.06 -4.90
N SER A 104 11.89 6.32 -5.37
CA SER A 104 11.32 6.50 -6.71
C SER A 104 10.70 7.90 -6.86
N GLU A 105 9.92 8.36 -5.89
CA GLU A 105 9.34 9.71 -5.94
C GLU A 105 10.38 10.83 -5.89
N ILE A 106 11.39 10.67 -5.02
CA ILE A 106 12.52 11.62 -4.98
C ILE A 106 13.26 11.59 -6.33
N GLY A 107 13.44 10.41 -6.92
CA GLY A 107 14.04 10.24 -8.24
C GLY A 107 13.25 10.92 -9.36
N GLN A 108 11.91 10.87 -9.30
CA GLN A 108 11.03 11.59 -10.25
C GLN A 108 11.15 13.10 -10.08
N TYR A 109 11.21 13.61 -8.84
CA TYR A 109 11.45 15.02 -8.56
C TYR A 109 12.78 15.52 -9.14
N LEU A 110 13.83 14.70 -9.06
CA LEU A 110 15.15 15.00 -9.62
C LEU A 110 15.27 14.74 -11.13
N GLY A 111 14.22 14.20 -11.78
CA GLY A 111 14.26 13.82 -13.19
C GLY A 111 15.12 12.59 -13.51
N LEU A 112 15.51 11.81 -12.50
CA LEU A 112 16.30 10.58 -12.64
C LEU A 112 15.44 9.35 -12.98
N VAL A 113 14.17 9.37 -12.58
CA VAL A 113 13.19 8.31 -12.81
C VAL A 113 12.05 8.86 -13.65
N ILE A 114 11.64 8.13 -14.69
CA ILE A 114 10.47 8.48 -15.51
C ILE A 114 9.21 8.38 -14.63
N GLY A 115 8.48 9.47 -14.51
CA GLY A 115 7.26 9.56 -13.71
C GLY A 115 6.82 10.99 -13.51
N THR A 116 5.85 11.21 -12.63
CA THR A 116 5.36 12.53 -12.23
C THR A 116 5.42 12.61 -10.72
N PHE A 117 6.29 13.47 -10.20
CA PHE A 117 6.39 13.68 -8.78
C PHE A 117 5.06 14.19 -8.20
N ASP A 118 4.54 13.50 -7.19
CA ASP A 118 3.40 13.93 -6.40
C ASP A 118 3.74 13.97 -4.91
N PHE A 119 3.49 15.12 -4.29
CA PHE A 119 3.72 15.31 -2.86
C PHE A 119 2.78 14.43 -1.99
N ALA A 120 1.56 14.19 -2.45
CA ALA A 120 0.63 13.30 -1.77
C ALA A 120 1.16 11.85 -1.76
N ASP A 121 1.70 11.36 -2.87
CA ASP A 121 2.29 10.02 -2.95
C ASP A 121 3.42 9.85 -1.94
N LEU A 122 4.36 10.82 -1.91
CA LEU A 122 5.45 10.82 -0.94
C LEU A 122 4.95 10.80 0.51
N LEU A 123 3.95 11.62 0.85
CA LEU A 123 3.34 11.63 2.18
C LEU A 123 2.70 10.29 2.53
N PHE A 124 1.92 9.71 1.62
CA PHE A 124 1.25 8.43 1.85
C PHE A 124 2.25 7.28 1.96
N TYR A 125 3.39 7.34 1.28
CA TYR A 125 4.45 6.33 1.42
C TYR A 125 5.11 6.42 2.79
N ILE A 126 5.39 7.63 3.28
CA ILE A 126 5.94 7.86 4.62
C ILE A 126 4.94 7.42 5.69
N PHE A 127 3.65 7.73 5.55
CA PHE A 127 2.62 7.27 6.48
C PHE A 127 2.45 5.76 6.44
N GLY A 128 2.41 5.14 5.26
CA GLY A 128 2.36 3.69 5.10
C GLY A 128 3.54 3.00 5.79
N MET A 129 4.74 3.58 5.69
CA MET A 129 5.94 3.07 6.37
C MET A 129 5.87 3.17 7.89
N THR A 130 5.42 4.31 8.42
CA THR A 130 5.57 4.68 9.83
C THR A 130 4.40 4.28 10.72
N LEU A 131 3.16 4.37 10.22
CA LEU A 131 1.96 4.07 10.99
C LEU A 131 1.90 2.64 11.56
N PRO A 132 2.40 1.57 10.89
CA PRO A 132 2.47 0.24 11.50
C PRO A 132 3.25 0.22 12.82
N PHE A 133 4.36 0.96 12.90
CA PHE A 133 5.18 1.03 14.11
C PHE A 133 4.50 1.81 15.23
N ILE A 134 3.66 2.79 14.88
CA ILE A 134 2.88 3.61 15.82
C ILE A 134 1.67 2.83 16.34
N PHE A 135 0.86 2.24 15.46
CA PHE A 135 -0.36 1.54 15.88
C PHE A 135 -0.07 0.21 16.57
N PHE A 136 1.02 -0.47 16.21
CA PHE A 136 1.36 -1.78 16.76
C PHE A 136 2.60 -1.76 17.66
N THR A 137 2.95 -0.61 18.26
CA THR A 137 4.13 -0.48 19.14
C THR A 137 4.15 -1.53 20.25
N LYS A 138 3.00 -1.79 20.91
CA LYS A 138 2.89 -2.81 21.97
C LYS A 138 3.04 -4.25 21.47
N THR A 139 3.01 -4.44 20.16
CA THR A 139 3.04 -5.73 19.49
C THR A 139 4.40 -6.03 18.86
N ILE A 140 5.11 -4.99 18.44
CA ILE A 140 6.43 -5.08 17.82
C ILE A 140 7.51 -5.13 18.89
N ASN A 141 8.41 -6.12 18.78
CA ASN A 141 9.58 -6.26 19.64
C ASN A 141 10.80 -5.68 18.93
N LEU A 142 11.29 -4.53 19.41
CA LEU A 142 12.50 -3.90 18.90
C LEU A 142 13.73 -4.61 19.49
N LYS A 143 14.60 -5.16 18.62
CA LYS A 143 15.79 -5.91 18.99
C LYS A 143 17.03 -5.31 18.32
N PHE A 144 17.36 -4.10 18.71
CA PHE A 144 18.58 -3.40 18.30
C PHE A 144 19.66 -3.59 19.35
N GLN A 145 20.22 -4.79 19.43
CA GLN A 145 21.45 -5.02 20.17
C GLN A 145 22.58 -5.14 19.15
N ILE A 146 23.49 -4.17 19.18
CA ILE A 146 24.77 -4.24 18.48
C ILE A 146 25.62 -5.19 19.30
N LYS A 147 25.89 -6.38 18.75
CA LYS A 147 26.88 -7.31 19.31
C LYS A 147 28.24 -6.98 18.73
#